data_AF-A0A151JEA2-F1
#
_entry.id   AF-A0A151JEA2-F1
#
_cell.length_a   1.000
_cell.length_b   1.000
_cell.length_c   1.000
_cell.angle_alpha   90.00
_cell.angle_beta   90.00
_cell.angle_gamma   90.00
#
_symmetry.space_group_name_H-M   'P 1'
#
loop_
_entity.id
_entity.type
_entity.pdbx_description
1 polymer ?
#
loop_
_entity_poly.entity_id
_entity_poly.type
_entity_poly.pdbx_seq_one_letter_code
_entity_poly.pdbx_strand_id
1 'polypeptide(L)'
;METMIGLQVIFIGLGATLLMDSWSWIQRNVFGIASLNYALVARWILWIPKGKWMHRTILQTPKVAGEQLFGWLLHYAIGIAFAFLLIGWKGGYWLADPSLNDAVVIGMATLCVPFLLIQPCLGFGVAASKTPMPWRARVLSFITHLVYGSGLFISTQLLRWITA
;
A
#
# COMPACT_ATOMS: atom_id res chain seq x y z
N MET A 1 7.33 24.57 -11.83
CA MET A 1 8.20 23.37 -11.81
C MET A 1 7.75 22.40 -10.72
N GLU A 2 7.60 22.85 -9.48
CA GLU A 2 7.14 22.00 -8.36
C GLU A 2 5.75 21.39 -8.56
N THR A 3 4.78 22.16 -9.07
CA THR A 3 3.42 21.64 -9.37
C THR A 3 3.42 20.51 -10.38
N MET A 4 4.32 20.54 -11.37
CA MET A 4 4.45 19.49 -12.37
C MET A 4 5.02 18.21 -11.77
N ILE A 5 6.02 18.33 -10.90
CA ILE A 5 6.59 17.20 -10.16
C ILE A 5 5.50 16.55 -9.31
N GLY A 6 4.73 17.34 -8.55
CA GLY A 6 3.64 16.82 -7.71
C GLY A 6 2.62 15.99 -8.48
N LEU A 7 2.19 16.45 -9.65
CA LEU A 7 1.27 15.69 -10.52
C LEU A 7 1.89 14.38 -11.01
N GLN A 8 3.16 14.40 -11.42
CA GLN A 8 3.88 13.17 -11.83
C GLN A 8 3.92 12.16 -10.69
N VAL A 9 4.25 12.59 -9.46
CA VAL A 9 4.28 11.70 -8.29
C VAL A 9 2.91 11.09 -7.99
N ILE A 10 1.83 11.87 -8.13
CA ILE A 10 0.46 11.38 -7.99
C ILE A 10 0.19 10.27 -9.00
N PHE A 11 0.47 10.49 -10.29
CA PHE A 11 0.27 9.47 -11.33
C PHE A 11 1.09 8.19 -11.07
N ILE A 12 2.35 8.34 -10.64
CA ILE A 12 3.23 7.22 -10.30
C ILE A 12 2.66 6.43 -9.12
N GLY A 13 2.21 7.12 -8.07
CA GLY A 13 1.57 6.49 -6.90
C GLY A 13 0.29 5.75 -7.26
N LEU A 14 -0.57 6.35 -8.09
CA LEU A 14 -1.77 5.70 -8.63
C LEU A 14 -1.42 4.44 -9.42
N GLY A 15 -0.46 4.53 -10.35
CA GLY A 15 -0.04 3.41 -11.20
C GLY A 15 0.59 2.25 -10.41
N ALA A 16 1.46 2.56 -9.44
CA ALA A 16 2.05 1.57 -8.56
C ALA A 16 1.00 0.84 -7.70
N THR A 17 0.03 1.59 -7.18
CA THR A 17 -1.11 1.04 -6.42
C THR A 17 -1.97 0.14 -7.30
N LEU A 18 -2.27 0.57 -8.53
CA LEU A 18 -3.05 -0.22 -9.49
C LEU A 18 -2.35 -1.55 -9.86
N LEU A 19 -1.03 -1.55 -10.00
CA LEU A 19 -0.26 -2.78 -10.22
C LEU A 19 -0.34 -3.72 -9.00
N MET A 20 -0.32 -3.16 -7.79
CA MET A 20 -0.52 -3.92 -6.56
C MET A 20 -1.93 -4.55 -6.47
N ASP A 21 -2.96 -3.81 -6.89
CA ASP A 21 -4.33 -4.31 -6.97
C ASP A 21 -4.48 -5.39 -8.05
N SER A 22 -3.82 -5.21 -9.19
CA SER A 22 -3.78 -6.20 -10.28
C SER A 22 -3.14 -7.50 -9.79
N TRP A 23 -2.05 -7.41 -9.04
CA TRP A 23 -1.45 -8.57 -8.37
C TRP A 23 -2.39 -9.23 -7.36
N SER A 24 -3.09 -8.44 -6.55
CA SER A 24 -4.09 -8.96 -5.60
C SER A 24 -5.26 -9.66 -6.32
N TRP A 25 -5.66 -9.16 -7.49
CA TRP A 25 -6.64 -9.80 -8.36
C TRP A 25 -6.13 -11.14 -8.91
N ILE A 26 -4.85 -11.22 -9.34
CA ILE A 26 -4.22 -12.47 -9.78
C ILE A 26 -4.19 -13.47 -8.62
N GLN A 27 -3.76 -13.05 -7.43
CA GLN A 27 -3.75 -13.88 -6.22
C GLN A 27 -5.12 -14.52 -5.93
N ARG A 28 -6.18 -13.73 -6.06
CA ARG A 28 -7.54 -14.20 -5.83
C ARG A 28 -8.03 -15.17 -6.90
N ASN A 29 -7.88 -14.82 -8.17
CA ASN A 29 -8.53 -15.53 -9.27
C ASN A 29 -7.71 -16.68 -9.84
N VAL A 30 -6.38 -16.65 -9.72
CA VAL A 30 -5.48 -17.69 -10.23
C VAL A 30 -5.06 -18.64 -9.12
N PHE A 31 -4.75 -18.13 -7.93
CA PHE A 31 -4.18 -18.92 -6.83
C PHE A 31 -5.18 -19.20 -5.70
N GLY A 32 -6.43 -18.70 -5.79
CA GLY A 32 -7.45 -18.89 -4.76
C GLY A 32 -7.12 -18.25 -3.40
N ILE A 33 -6.22 -17.26 -3.38
CA ILE A 33 -5.78 -16.58 -2.15
C ILE A 33 -6.66 -15.36 -1.94
N ALA A 34 -7.36 -15.30 -0.80
CA ALA A 34 -8.18 -14.14 -0.46
C ALA A 34 -7.35 -12.84 -0.49
N SER A 35 -7.84 -11.85 -1.23
CA SER A 35 -7.20 -10.53 -1.33
C SER A 35 -7.37 -9.72 -0.04
N LEU A 36 -6.55 -8.68 0.10
CA LEU A 36 -6.68 -7.74 1.22
C LEU A 36 -8.06 -7.07 1.19
N ASN A 37 -8.68 -6.91 2.36
CA ASN A 37 -9.94 -6.17 2.50
C ASN A 37 -9.64 -4.78 3.05
N TYR A 38 -9.57 -3.78 2.17
CA TYR A 38 -9.23 -2.40 2.54
C TYR A 38 -10.23 -1.78 3.53
N ALA A 39 -11.47 -2.29 3.59
CA ALA A 39 -12.44 -1.86 4.59
C ALA A 39 -12.00 -2.11 6.03
N LEU A 40 -11.09 -3.06 6.30
CA LEU A 40 -10.62 -3.29 7.66
C LEU A 40 -9.77 -2.13 8.18
N VAL A 41 -8.93 -1.54 7.33
CA VAL A 41 -8.13 -0.37 7.69
C VAL A 41 -9.03 0.86 7.82
N ALA A 42 -9.98 1.03 6.90
CA ALA A 42 -11.01 2.07 7.00
C ALA A 42 -11.80 1.95 8.30
N ARG A 43 -12.25 0.74 8.65
CA ARG A 43 -12.98 0.47 9.90
C ARG A 43 -12.14 0.87 11.10
N TRP A 44 -10.86 0.49 11.13
CA TRP A 44 -9.96 0.92 12.22
C TRP A 44 -9.92 2.45 12.36
N ILE A 45 -9.68 3.18 11.27
CA ILE A 45 -9.65 4.65 11.30
C ILE A 45 -10.99 5.24 11.75
N LEU A 46 -12.12 4.73 11.24
CA LEU A 46 -13.47 5.20 11.59
C LEU A 46 -13.85 4.90 13.05
N TRP A 47 -13.13 4.02 13.73
CA TRP A 47 -13.32 3.69 15.14
C TRP A 47 -12.38 4.46 16.08
N ILE A 48 -11.33 5.12 15.56
CA ILE A 48 -10.43 5.98 16.35
C ILE A 48 -11.19 7.10 17.09
N PRO A 49 -12.09 7.88 16.44
CA PRO A 49 -12.87 8.91 17.14
C PRO A 49 -13.78 8.36 18.24
N LYS A 50 -14.06 7.05 18.23
CA LYS A 50 -14.85 6.34 19.25
C LYS A 50 -13.97 5.79 20.38
N GLY A 51 -12.70 6.17 20.45
CA GLY A 51 -11.74 5.76 21.46
C GLY A 51 -11.14 4.37 21.24
N LYS A 52 -11.41 3.71 20.11
CA LYS A 52 -10.94 2.33 19.86
C LYS A 52 -9.77 2.32 18.89
N TRP A 53 -8.57 2.45 19.45
CA TRP A 53 -7.30 2.49 18.72
C TRP A 53 -6.73 1.11 18.37
N MET A 54 -7.01 0.11 19.21
CA MET A 54 -6.57 -1.28 19.01
C MET A 54 -7.77 -2.22 19.14
N HIS A 55 -7.80 -3.25 18.31
CA HIS A 55 -8.84 -4.25 18.30
C HIS A 55 -8.27 -5.59 18.76
N ARG A 56 -9.03 -6.36 19.54
CA ARG A 56 -8.70 -7.78 19.78
C ARG A 56 -8.70 -8.56 18.47
N THR A 57 -9.72 -8.30 17.65
CA THR A 57 -9.77 -8.63 16.23
C THR A 57 -10.70 -7.64 15.55
N ILE A 58 -10.23 -6.99 14.49
CA ILE A 58 -11.04 -6.07 13.69
C ILE A 58 -12.21 -6.81 13.02
N LEU A 59 -12.07 -8.11 12.78
CA LEU A 59 -13.06 -8.93 12.07
C LEU A 59 -14.42 -8.96 12.79
N GLN A 60 -14.42 -8.90 14.12
CA GLN A 60 -15.64 -8.87 14.95
C GLN A 60 -16.13 -7.44 15.24
N THR A 61 -15.37 -6.42 14.83
CA THR A 61 -15.78 -5.04 15.04
C THR A 61 -16.91 -4.70 14.07
N PRO A 62 -18.02 -4.07 14.52
CA PRO A 62 -19.13 -3.72 13.66
C PRO A 62 -18.68 -2.89 12.45
N LYS A 63 -19.23 -3.24 11.29
CA LYS A 63 -19.00 -2.53 10.03
C LYS A 63 -19.49 -1.10 10.15
N VAL A 64 -18.80 -0.16 9.51
CA VAL A 64 -19.23 1.24 9.39
C VAL A 64 -19.74 1.49 7.97
N ALA A 65 -20.85 2.23 7.83
CA ALA A 65 -21.36 2.59 6.52
C ALA A 65 -20.29 3.33 5.70
N GLY A 66 -20.11 2.93 4.44
CA GLY A 66 -19.10 3.51 3.55
C GLY A 66 -17.66 3.02 3.78
N GLU A 67 -17.39 2.10 4.71
CA GLU A 67 -16.01 1.64 5.00
C GLU A 67 -15.29 1.04 3.79
N GLN A 68 -16.02 0.48 2.82
CA GLN A 68 -15.43 -0.05 1.59
C GLN A 68 -14.87 1.06 0.71
N LEU A 69 -15.70 2.05 0.36
CA LEU A 69 -15.27 3.19 -0.47
C LEU A 69 -14.14 3.95 0.22
N PHE A 70 -14.28 4.22 1.53
CA PHE A 70 -13.24 4.89 2.29
C PHE A 70 -11.94 4.08 2.34
N GLY A 71 -12.02 2.75 2.41
CA GLY A 71 -10.86 1.87 2.35
C GLY A 71 -10.11 1.97 1.03
N TRP A 72 -10.82 2.00 -0.09
CA TRP A 72 -10.22 2.23 -1.41
C TRP A 72 -9.55 3.59 -1.51
N LEU A 73 -10.24 4.66 -1.09
CA LEU A 73 -9.66 6.02 -1.10
C LEU A 73 -8.39 6.09 -0.26
N LEU A 74 -8.42 5.51 0.95
CA LEU A 74 -7.28 5.46 1.84
C LEU A 74 -6.12 4.65 1.22
N HIS A 75 -6.42 3.53 0.57
CA HIS A 75 -5.41 2.68 -0.07
C HIS A 75 -4.61 3.47 -1.13
N TYR A 76 -5.31 4.16 -2.03
CA TYR A 76 -4.67 4.99 -3.06
C TYR A 76 -3.99 6.23 -2.48
N ALA A 77 -4.57 6.86 -1.47
CA ALA A 77 -3.94 8.00 -0.79
C ALA A 77 -2.60 7.60 -0.13
N ILE A 78 -2.55 6.44 0.52
CA ILE A 78 -1.32 5.90 1.13
C ILE A 78 -0.30 5.56 0.04
N GLY A 79 -0.71 4.94 -1.06
CA GLY A 79 0.17 4.68 -2.21
C GLY A 79 0.80 5.97 -2.75
N ILE A 80 -0.01 7.00 -2.99
CA ILE A 80 0.50 8.32 -3.40
C ILE A 80 1.48 8.89 -2.37
N ALA A 81 1.17 8.81 -1.07
CA ALA A 81 2.04 9.30 -0.01
C ALA A 81 3.41 8.57 0.00
N PHE A 82 3.43 7.26 -0.26
CA PHE A 82 4.67 6.51 -0.39
C PHE A 82 5.47 6.85 -1.66
N ALA A 83 4.81 7.20 -2.76
CA ALA A 83 5.50 7.75 -3.93
C ALA A 83 6.16 9.10 -3.60
N PHE A 84 5.48 9.97 -2.84
CA PHE A 84 6.10 11.20 -2.32
C PHE A 84 7.27 10.92 -1.39
N LEU A 85 7.23 9.84 -0.59
CA LEU A 85 8.37 9.45 0.24
C LEU A 85 9.61 9.11 -0.61
N LEU A 86 9.45 8.38 -1.73
CA LEU A 86 10.55 8.10 -2.66
C LEU A 86 11.15 9.39 -3.22
N ILE A 87 10.31 10.31 -3.71
CA ILE A 87 10.77 11.57 -4.29
C ILE A 87 11.30 12.54 -3.23
N GLY A 88 10.80 12.48 -2.00
CA GLY A 88 11.38 13.23 -0.87
C GLY A 88 12.76 12.71 -0.47
N TRP A 89 12.98 11.38 -0.56
CA TRP A 89 14.27 10.77 -0.25
C TRP A 89 15.30 10.97 -1.36
N LYS A 90 14.92 10.68 -2.61
CA LYS A 90 15.85 10.74 -3.74
C LYS A 90 15.88 12.12 -4.38
N GLY A 91 14.80 12.88 -4.35
CA GLY A 91 14.69 14.16 -5.06
C GLY A 91 14.12 14.00 -6.47
N GLY A 92 13.80 15.12 -7.11
CA GLY A 92 13.16 15.14 -8.42
C GLY A 92 13.99 14.53 -9.55
N TYR A 93 15.32 14.41 -9.41
CA TYR A 93 16.16 13.78 -10.44
C TYR A 93 15.82 12.30 -10.67
N TRP A 94 15.27 11.62 -9.67
CA TRP A 94 14.85 10.22 -9.81
C TRP A 94 13.74 10.07 -10.85
N LEU A 95 12.92 11.10 -11.09
CA LEU A 95 11.94 11.09 -12.17
C LEU A 95 12.58 11.16 -13.56
N ALA A 96 13.76 11.80 -13.66
CA ALA A 96 14.50 11.93 -14.91
C ALA A 96 15.36 10.69 -15.21
N ASP A 97 15.89 10.03 -14.18
CA ASP A 97 16.68 8.79 -14.27
C ASP A 97 16.26 7.80 -13.17
N PRO A 98 15.12 7.11 -13.33
CA PRO A 98 14.57 6.24 -12.30
C PRO A 98 15.43 4.99 -12.13
N SER A 99 15.78 4.71 -10.88
CA SER A 99 16.45 3.47 -10.47
C SER A 99 15.44 2.48 -9.89
N LEU A 100 15.42 1.25 -10.42
CA LEU A 100 14.59 0.16 -9.89
C LEU A 100 14.96 -0.17 -8.43
N ASN A 101 16.25 -0.13 -8.09
CA ASN A 101 16.70 -0.45 -6.73
C ASN A 101 16.09 0.50 -5.70
N ASP A 102 16.07 1.80 -5.98
CA ASP A 102 15.49 2.80 -5.07
C ASP A 102 13.98 2.60 -4.90
N ALA A 103 13.29 2.28 -5.99
CA ALA A 103 11.85 1.99 -5.99
C ALA A 103 11.52 0.75 -5.14
N VAL A 104 12.31 -0.31 -5.30
CA VAL A 104 12.18 -1.54 -4.51
C VAL A 104 12.52 -1.28 -3.05
N VAL A 105 13.58 -0.54 -2.73
CA VAL A 105 13.93 -0.18 -1.35
C VAL A 105 12.77 0.55 -0.66
N ILE A 106 12.15 1.53 -1.33
CA ILE A 106 10.97 2.19 -0.80
C ILE A 106 9.80 1.22 -0.65
N GLY A 107 9.50 0.42 -1.68
CA GLY A 107 8.46 -0.62 -1.60
C GLY A 107 8.66 -1.52 -0.38
N MET A 108 9.86 -2.01 -0.15
CA MET A 108 10.19 -2.84 1.01
C MET A 108 10.10 -2.08 2.34
N ALA A 109 10.56 -0.83 2.39
CA ALA A 109 10.48 0.00 3.60
C ALA A 109 9.03 0.23 4.07
N THR A 110 8.08 0.28 3.12
CA THR A 110 6.67 0.46 3.48
C THR A 110 6.10 -0.72 4.28
N LEU A 111 6.71 -1.92 4.26
CA LEU A 111 6.32 -3.07 5.11
C LEU A 111 6.33 -2.76 6.61
N CYS A 112 7.12 -1.78 7.04
CA CYS A 112 7.12 -1.32 8.43
C CYS A 112 5.70 -0.89 8.86
N VAL A 113 4.94 -0.25 7.97
CA VAL A 113 3.57 0.22 8.27
C VAL A 113 2.61 -0.94 8.55
N PRO A 114 2.40 -1.92 7.65
CA PRO A 114 1.52 -3.03 7.96
C PRO A 114 2.04 -3.90 9.11
N PHE A 115 3.34 -4.16 9.21
CA PHE A 115 3.86 -5.11 10.21
C PHE A 115 3.91 -4.55 11.62
N LEU A 116 4.22 -3.27 11.79
CA LEU A 116 4.45 -2.67 13.11
C LEU A 116 3.28 -1.80 13.59
N LEU A 117 2.45 -1.29 12.68
CA LEU A 117 1.32 -0.43 13.02
C LEU A 117 -0.02 -1.11 12.73
N ILE A 118 -0.32 -1.36 11.45
CA ILE A 118 -1.67 -1.76 11.05
C ILE A 118 -2.03 -3.13 11.63
N GLN A 119 -1.23 -4.18 11.40
CA GLN A 119 -1.55 -5.52 11.87
C GLN A 119 -1.71 -5.61 13.40
N PRO A 120 -0.82 -5.01 14.23
CA PRO A 120 -1.05 -4.87 15.66
C PRO A 120 -2.38 -4.18 16.02
N CYS A 121 -2.67 -3.02 15.42
CA CYS A 121 -3.90 -2.27 15.67
C CYS A 121 -5.17 -3.04 15.28
N LEU A 122 -5.10 -3.86 14.23
CA LEU A 122 -6.21 -4.73 13.81
C LEU A 122 -6.39 -5.99 14.67
N GLY A 123 -5.46 -6.26 15.60
CA GLY A 123 -5.47 -7.46 16.45
C GLY A 123 -4.78 -8.67 15.85
N PHE A 124 -4.09 -8.51 14.71
CA PHE A 124 -3.35 -9.57 14.04
C PHE A 124 -1.93 -9.77 14.60
N GLY A 125 -1.50 -8.90 15.52
CA GLY A 125 -0.17 -8.94 16.13
C GLY A 125 0.92 -8.37 15.22
N VAL A 126 2.13 -8.21 15.78
CA VAL A 126 3.31 -7.71 15.03
C VAL A 126 3.65 -8.70 13.91
N ALA A 127 3.78 -8.20 12.69
CA ALA A 127 4.00 -9.00 11.49
C ALA A 127 3.04 -10.21 11.40
N ALA A 128 1.75 -9.96 11.65
CA ALA A 128 0.65 -10.93 11.58
C ALA A 128 0.84 -12.17 12.48
N SER A 129 1.59 -12.05 13.57
CA SER A 129 1.96 -13.17 14.46
C SER A 129 0.78 -13.90 15.10
N LYS A 130 -0.39 -13.28 15.20
CA LYS A 130 -1.62 -13.87 15.75
C LYS A 130 -2.60 -14.36 14.68
N THR A 131 -2.22 -14.36 13.41
CA THR A 131 -3.03 -14.95 12.33
C THR A 131 -2.86 -16.47 12.28
N PRO A 132 -3.80 -17.24 11.68
CA PRO A 132 -3.68 -18.71 11.60
C PRO A 132 -2.45 -19.20 10.83
N MET A 133 -1.95 -18.43 9.86
CA MET A 133 -0.77 -18.76 9.04
C MET A 133 0.17 -17.54 8.91
N PRO A 134 0.95 -17.19 9.96
CA PRO A 134 1.73 -15.95 9.99
C PRO A 134 2.77 -15.84 8.87
N TRP A 135 3.50 -16.91 8.58
CA TRP A 135 4.52 -16.90 7.51
C TRP A 135 3.91 -16.71 6.13
N ARG A 136 2.75 -17.31 5.87
CA ARG A 136 2.01 -17.08 4.62
C ARG A 136 1.61 -15.61 4.50
N ALA A 137 1.07 -15.01 5.56
CA ALA A 137 0.70 -13.59 5.57
C ALA A 137 1.91 -12.66 5.33
N ARG A 138 3.06 -12.97 5.94
CA ARG A 138 4.31 -12.22 5.76
C ARG A 138 4.84 -12.31 4.33
N VAL A 139 4.90 -13.51 3.76
CA VAL A 139 5.38 -13.71 2.38
C VAL A 139 4.46 -13.02 1.38
N LEU A 140 3.14 -13.15 1.53
CA LEU A 140 2.19 -12.44 0.67
C LEU A 140 2.36 -10.92 0.78
N SER A 141 2.49 -10.39 2.00
CA SER A 141 2.77 -8.96 2.21
C SER A 141 4.08 -8.55 1.54
N PHE A 142 5.14 -9.34 1.70
CA PHE A 142 6.45 -9.09 1.08
C PHE A 142 6.33 -8.97 -0.44
N ILE A 143 5.70 -9.96 -1.09
CA ILE A 143 5.54 -9.99 -2.54
C ILE A 143 4.69 -8.79 -3.00
N THR A 144 3.60 -8.50 -2.30
CA THR A 144 2.73 -7.36 -2.62
C THR A 144 3.49 -6.03 -2.57
N HIS A 145 4.39 -5.83 -1.61
CA HIS A 145 5.17 -4.59 -1.51
C HIS A 145 6.37 -4.55 -2.48
N LEU A 146 6.90 -5.71 -2.86
CA LEU A 146 7.84 -5.81 -3.97
C LEU A 146 7.19 -5.43 -5.30
N VAL A 147 5.95 -5.88 -5.55
CA VAL A 147 5.15 -5.48 -6.71
C VAL A 147 4.90 -3.97 -6.69
N TYR A 148 4.51 -3.41 -5.54
CA TYR A 148 4.34 -1.97 -5.40
C TYR A 148 5.62 -1.18 -5.73
N GLY A 149 6.76 -1.57 -5.15
CA GLY A 149 8.05 -0.93 -5.45
C GLY A 149 8.45 -1.04 -6.93
N SER A 150 8.24 -2.21 -7.54
CA SER A 150 8.44 -2.38 -8.99
C SER A 150 7.46 -1.52 -9.80
N GLY A 151 6.24 -1.36 -9.30
CA GLY A 151 5.21 -0.53 -9.91
C GLY A 151 5.53 0.95 -9.89
N LEU A 152 6.23 1.45 -8.86
CA LEU A 152 6.77 2.83 -8.86
C LEU A 152 7.73 3.03 -10.03
N PHE A 153 8.67 2.11 -10.24
CA PHE A 153 9.62 2.17 -11.35
C PHE A 153 8.91 2.08 -12.72
N ILE A 154 8.03 1.09 -12.90
CA ILE A 154 7.30 0.87 -14.16
C ILE A 154 6.43 2.09 -14.50
N SER A 155 5.72 2.64 -13.51
CA SER A 155 4.85 3.81 -13.74
C SER A 155 5.66 5.05 -14.12
N THR A 156 6.83 5.26 -13.52
CA THR A 156 7.74 6.36 -13.91
C THR A 156 8.27 6.16 -15.32
N GLN A 157 8.69 4.95 -15.68
CA GLN A 157 9.17 4.64 -17.03
C GLN A 157 8.07 4.86 -18.08
N LEU A 158 6.84 4.41 -17.79
CA LEU A 158 5.69 4.64 -18.66
C LEU A 158 5.41 6.13 -18.81
N LEU A 159 5.43 6.89 -17.70
CA LEU A 159 5.21 8.33 -17.71
C LEU A 159 6.28 9.06 -18.54
N ARG A 160 7.56 8.70 -18.38
CA ARG A 160 8.64 9.25 -19.21
C ARG A 160 8.39 8.97 -20.69
N TRP A 161 7.99 7.75 -21.04
CA TRP A 161 7.74 7.35 -22.43
C TRP A 161 6.60 8.14 -23.09
N ILE A 162 5.51 8.44 -22.36
CA ILE A 162 4.39 9.23 -22.91
C ILE A 162 4.63 10.74 -22.91
N THR A 163 5.62 11.24 -22.18
CA THR A 163 5.97 12.67 -22.12
C THR A 163 7.23 13.05 -22.90
N ALA A 164 7.91 12.06 -23.48
CA ALA A 164 9.08 12.25 -24.35
C ALA A 164 8.64 12.63 -25.77
#